data_AF-A0A257TLH1-F1
#
_entry.id   AF-A0A257TLH1-F1
#
_cell.length_a   1.000
_cell.length_b   1.000
_cell.length_c   1.000
_cell.angle_alpha   90.00
_cell.angle_beta   90.00
_cell.angle_gamma   90.00
#
_symmetry.space_group_name_H-M   'P 1'
#
loop_
_entity.id
_entity.type
_entity.pdbx_description
1 polymer ?
#
loop_
_entity_poly.entity_id
_entity_poly.type
_entity_poly.pdbx_seq_one_letter_code
_entity_poly.pdbx_strand_id
1 'polypeptide(L)'
;MLGAFGDFSWKCWKRGLEPWLKTRCCSTSSARSLRKRETRLRWRECPPTFGSDPELIQGIIAGGRPAMFKAQEGAEDKEENGANDIVAHGVNPNDVVCGIAASRRTPYVVGAVKQARMIGAKTIFVTTNPRSQFNLDVNVAICPDVGPEVIMGSTRMKSGTAQKMVLNMITTAVMVRLGKVYENMMVDLQMTNKKLEERSKRIVMTITGIGYERAEKVLEEAGGHVKTAVVMIRANVDAPEAKRRLHKADGFVRRAIEGDLAKH
;
A
#
# COMPACT_ATOMS: atom_id res chain seq x y z
N MET A 1 0.20 47.26 25.86
CA MET A 1 -0.43 47.42 24.54
C MET A 1 -0.59 46.00 23.98
N LEU A 2 -1.74 45.32 24.12
CA LEU A 2 -3.01 45.55 23.39
C LEU A 2 -2.74 45.68 21.89
N GLY A 3 -3.21 44.87 20.96
CA GLY A 3 -4.07 43.68 20.87
C GLY A 3 -3.90 43.19 19.40
N ALA A 4 -4.62 42.25 18.80
CA ALA A 4 -5.79 41.47 19.13
C ALA A 4 -6.19 40.75 17.82
N PHE A 5 -6.48 39.44 17.90
CA PHE A 5 -7.51 38.68 17.17
C PHE A 5 -7.46 38.57 15.61
N GLY A 6 -7.79 37.43 15.00
CA GLY A 6 -8.82 36.47 15.43
C GLY A 6 -8.58 34.99 15.14
N ASP A 7 -9.00 34.22 16.15
CA ASP A 7 -9.67 32.93 16.16
C ASP A 7 -10.03 32.26 14.82
N PHE A 8 -9.82 30.94 14.75
CA PHE A 8 -10.95 30.00 14.60
C PHE A 8 -10.63 28.63 15.24
N SER A 9 -11.22 28.43 16.42
CA SER A 9 -12.00 27.25 16.85
C SER A 9 -11.49 25.84 16.49
N TRP A 10 -11.01 25.16 17.53
CA TRP A 10 -11.15 23.71 17.68
C TRP A 10 -12.62 23.30 17.63
N LYS A 11 -13.02 22.50 16.63
CA LYS A 11 -14.20 21.61 16.70
C LYS A 11 -14.09 20.53 15.62
N CYS A 12 -14.42 19.31 16.00
CA CYS A 12 -14.52 18.08 15.18
C CYS A 12 -13.27 17.20 15.05
N TRP A 13 -12.73 16.80 16.21
CA TRP A 13 -12.07 15.51 16.41
C TRP A 13 -13.12 14.38 16.35
N LYS A 14 -13.62 14.05 15.15
CA LYS A 14 -14.38 12.83 14.86
C LYS A 14 -14.18 12.47 13.38
N ARG A 15 -13.64 11.27 13.12
CA ARG A 15 -13.20 10.68 11.83
C ARG A 15 -11.73 10.94 11.44
N GLY A 16 -10.83 10.62 12.38
CA GLY A 16 -9.40 10.47 12.13
C GLY A 16 -9.05 9.12 11.51
N LEU A 17 -9.23 8.99 10.20
CA LEU A 17 -8.42 8.13 9.33
C LEU A 17 -8.03 9.01 8.15
N GLU A 18 -6.76 9.43 8.18
CA GLU A 18 -6.05 10.16 7.13
C GLU A 18 -6.51 9.75 5.71
N PRO A 19 -6.87 10.70 4.81
CA PRO A 19 -7.37 10.41 3.45
C PRO A 19 -6.48 9.42 2.68
N TRP A 20 -5.18 9.46 2.94
CA TRP A 20 -4.09 8.61 2.45
C TRP A 20 -4.35 7.11 2.45
N LEU A 21 -5.22 6.60 3.33
CA LEU A 21 -5.42 5.15 3.50
C LEU A 21 -6.47 4.58 2.53
N LYS A 22 -7.40 5.40 2.02
CA LYS A 22 -8.47 4.95 1.09
C LYS A 22 -8.14 5.22 -0.37
N THR A 23 -6.89 5.55 -0.63
CA THR A 23 -6.42 6.16 -1.86
C THR A 23 -5.79 5.14 -2.81
N ARG A 24 -6.03 5.25 -4.13
CA ARG A 24 -5.31 4.47 -5.13
C ARG A 24 -3.84 4.92 -5.15
N CYS A 25 -2.94 3.98 -4.94
CA CYS A 25 -1.50 4.21 -5.03
C CYS A 25 -1.02 3.77 -6.41
N CYS A 26 -0.74 4.74 -7.30
CA CYS A 26 -0.16 4.46 -8.62
C CYS A 26 1.36 4.56 -8.53
N SER A 27 2.07 3.43 -8.67
CA SER A 27 3.52 3.40 -8.74
C SER A 27 3.96 3.42 -10.21
N THR A 28 4.70 4.45 -10.64
CA THR A 28 5.25 4.53 -12.00
C THR A 28 6.72 4.11 -12.00
N SER A 29 7.12 3.23 -12.92
CA SER A 29 8.53 2.84 -13.08
C SER A 29 9.00 2.85 -14.53
N SER A 30 10.17 3.44 -14.75
CA SER A 30 10.91 3.42 -16.00
C SER A 30 12.14 2.52 -15.85
N ALA A 31 12.17 1.38 -16.53
CA ALA A 31 13.33 0.51 -16.40
C ALA A 31 13.55 -0.48 -17.55
N ARG A 32 14.82 -0.73 -17.93
CA ARG A 32 15.21 -1.83 -18.82
C ARG A 32 15.03 -3.23 -18.20
N SER A 33 14.55 -4.16 -19.04
CA SER A 33 14.14 -5.58 -18.93
C SER A 33 13.88 -6.25 -17.56
N LEU A 34 14.76 -6.13 -16.56
CA LEU A 34 14.66 -6.90 -15.30
C LEU A 34 14.06 -6.12 -14.13
N ARG A 35 14.26 -4.79 -14.08
CA ARG A 35 13.65 -3.92 -13.05
C ARG A 35 12.12 -3.86 -13.14
N LYS A 36 11.57 -4.04 -14.36
CA LYS A 36 10.11 -4.16 -14.58
C LYS A 36 9.52 -5.37 -13.85
N ARG A 37 10.30 -6.42 -13.56
CA ARG A 37 9.85 -7.62 -12.84
C ARG A 37 9.76 -7.42 -11.31
N GLU A 38 10.50 -6.48 -10.72
CA GLU A 38 10.47 -6.23 -9.28
C GLU A 38 9.36 -5.26 -8.86
N THR A 39 9.07 -4.23 -9.66
CA THR A 39 7.86 -3.40 -9.48
C THR A 39 6.58 -4.20 -9.79
N ARG A 40 6.67 -5.16 -10.73
CA ARG A 40 5.60 -6.13 -11.09
C ARG A 40 5.10 -6.97 -9.90
N LEU A 41 5.96 -7.25 -8.92
CA LEU A 41 5.61 -8.15 -7.82
C LEU A 41 4.68 -7.47 -6.79
N ARG A 42 4.94 -6.22 -6.40
CA ARG A 42 4.40 -5.71 -5.12
C ARG A 42 2.95 -5.27 -5.13
N TRP A 43 2.50 -4.63 -6.21
CA TRP A 43 1.08 -4.29 -6.32
C TRP A 43 0.23 -5.56 -6.50
N ARG A 44 0.75 -6.56 -7.24
CA ARG A 44 0.14 -7.89 -7.37
C ARG A 44 0.20 -8.73 -6.11
N GLU A 45 1.14 -8.47 -5.21
CA GLU A 45 1.23 -9.13 -3.91
C GLU A 45 0.18 -8.60 -2.94
N CYS A 46 -0.31 -7.37 -3.09
CA CYS A 46 -1.26 -6.79 -2.15
C CYS A 46 -2.62 -7.52 -2.09
N PRO A 47 -3.29 -7.84 -3.23
CA PRO A 47 -4.54 -8.61 -3.19
C PRO A 47 -4.43 -10.00 -2.51
N PRO A 48 -3.46 -10.87 -2.84
CA PRO A 48 -3.35 -12.17 -2.17
C PRO A 48 -2.83 -12.08 -0.74
N THR A 49 -2.11 -11.01 -0.38
CA THR A 49 -1.52 -10.83 0.95
C THR A 49 -2.50 -10.15 1.92
N PHE A 50 -3.26 -9.16 1.48
CA PHE A 50 -4.10 -8.34 2.37
C PHE A 50 -5.58 -8.36 1.98
N GLY A 51 -5.97 -9.17 1.00
CA GLY A 51 -7.35 -9.21 0.52
C GLY A 51 -7.82 -7.84 0.04
N SER A 52 -6.90 -7.03 -0.50
CA SER A 52 -7.18 -5.67 -0.93
C SER A 52 -7.71 -5.64 -2.36
N ASP A 53 -8.55 -4.65 -2.66
CA ASP A 53 -9.00 -4.38 -4.04
C ASP A 53 -7.77 -4.16 -4.96
N PRO A 54 -7.69 -4.84 -6.12
CA PRO A 54 -6.65 -4.59 -7.12
C PRO A 54 -6.54 -3.13 -7.56
N GLU A 55 -7.60 -2.33 -7.46
CA GLU A 55 -7.58 -0.90 -7.80
C GLU A 55 -6.86 -0.04 -6.75
N LEU A 56 -6.70 -0.54 -5.51
CA LEU A 56 -6.09 0.20 -4.40
C LEU A 56 -4.60 0.49 -4.64
N ILE A 57 -3.87 -0.42 -5.29
CA ILE A 57 -2.45 -0.23 -5.61
C ILE A 57 -2.22 -0.70 -7.03
N GLN A 58 -1.78 0.20 -7.90
CA GLN A 58 -1.60 -0.04 -9.32
C GLN A 58 -0.16 0.23 -9.75
N GLY A 59 0.39 -0.68 -10.55
CA GLY A 59 1.70 -0.52 -11.16
C GLY A 59 1.60 -0.04 -12.60
N ILE A 60 2.09 1.17 -12.86
CA ILE A 60 2.22 1.76 -14.20
C ILE A 60 3.69 1.64 -14.64
N ILE A 61 3.92 1.21 -15.87
CA ILE A 61 5.26 0.92 -16.39
C ILE A 61 5.42 1.59 -17.75
N ALA A 62 6.55 2.26 -17.95
CA ALA A 62 6.90 2.85 -19.25
C ALA A 62 6.88 1.79 -20.37
N GLY A 63 6.04 2.01 -21.39
CA GLY A 63 5.80 1.08 -22.50
C GLY A 63 4.68 0.04 -22.23
N GLY A 64 3.91 0.20 -21.16
CA GLY A 64 2.68 -0.54 -20.89
C GLY A 64 2.87 -2.02 -20.54
N ARG A 65 1.82 -2.83 -20.79
CA ARG A 65 1.83 -4.29 -20.52
C ARG A 65 2.90 -5.05 -21.32
N PRO A 66 3.15 -4.77 -22.62
CA PRO A 66 4.20 -5.47 -23.37
C PRO A 66 5.59 -5.30 -22.76
N ALA A 67 5.83 -4.13 -22.17
CA ALA A 67 7.05 -3.83 -21.45
C ALA A 67 7.33 -4.79 -20.26
N MET A 68 6.31 -5.48 -19.73
CA MET A 68 6.48 -6.46 -18.66
C MET A 68 7.25 -7.72 -19.10
N PHE A 69 7.21 -8.05 -20.39
CA PHE A 69 7.82 -9.26 -20.93
C PHE A 69 9.10 -8.96 -21.72
N LYS A 70 9.12 -7.85 -22.46
CA LYS A 70 10.28 -7.41 -23.26
C LYS A 70 10.55 -5.93 -23.01
N ALA A 71 11.81 -5.53 -22.88
CA ALA A 71 12.15 -4.12 -22.79
C ALA A 71 11.70 -3.40 -24.07
N GLN A 72 11.01 -2.28 -23.88
CA GLN A 72 10.65 -1.35 -24.96
C GLN A 72 11.69 -0.23 -24.91
N GLU A 73 12.54 -0.15 -25.93
CA GLU A 73 13.54 0.90 -26.05
C GLU A 73 12.86 2.26 -26.29
N GLY A 74 13.41 3.34 -25.74
CA GLY A 74 12.86 4.70 -25.93
C GLY A 74 11.61 5.04 -25.12
N ALA A 75 10.93 4.05 -24.51
CA ALA A 75 9.69 4.30 -23.76
C ALA A 75 9.90 5.17 -22.51
N GLU A 76 11.10 5.15 -21.93
CA GLU A 76 11.46 5.90 -20.72
C GLU A 76 11.95 7.34 -20.97
N ASP A 77 12.19 7.70 -22.23
CA ASP A 77 12.89 8.93 -22.62
C ASP A 77 11.95 10.13 -22.89
N LYS A 78 10.63 9.94 -22.76
CA LYS A 78 9.63 11.01 -22.99
C LYS A 78 8.83 11.32 -21.71
N GLU A 79 8.81 12.59 -21.30
CA GLU A 79 7.98 13.05 -20.17
C GLU A 79 6.48 12.90 -20.48
N GLU A 80 6.08 13.20 -21.73
CA GLU A 80 4.69 13.14 -22.19
C GLU A 80 4.06 11.75 -22.00
N ASN A 81 4.83 10.69 -22.22
CA ASN A 81 4.34 9.31 -22.00
C ASN A 81 3.94 9.09 -20.54
N GLY A 82 4.71 9.61 -19.59
CA GLY A 82 4.41 9.49 -18.17
C GLY A 82 3.20 10.32 -17.77
N ALA A 83 3.08 11.54 -18.30
CA ALA A 83 1.94 12.40 -18.07
C ALA A 83 0.64 11.78 -18.63
N ASN A 84 0.68 11.29 -19.86
CA ASN A 84 -0.46 10.65 -20.52
C ASN A 84 -0.91 9.40 -19.77
N ASP A 85 0.02 8.58 -19.26
CA ASP A 85 -0.34 7.42 -18.46
C ASP A 85 -1.04 7.80 -17.15
N ILE A 86 -0.63 8.88 -16.49
CA ILE A 86 -1.30 9.38 -15.28
C ILE A 86 -2.73 9.82 -15.56
N VAL A 87 -2.95 10.52 -16.68
CA VAL A 87 -4.30 10.93 -17.11
C VAL A 87 -5.14 9.72 -17.51
N ALA A 88 -4.57 8.80 -18.28
CA ALA A 88 -5.26 7.60 -18.77
C ALA A 88 -5.72 6.66 -17.63
N HIS A 89 -5.00 6.62 -16.51
CA HIS A 89 -5.39 5.85 -15.32
C HIS A 89 -6.36 6.59 -14.40
N GLY A 90 -6.84 7.78 -14.79
CA GLY A 90 -7.85 8.52 -14.03
C GLY A 90 -7.36 9.00 -12.66
N VAL A 91 -6.06 9.28 -12.53
CA VAL A 91 -5.49 9.81 -11.29
C VAL A 91 -6.21 11.10 -10.92
N ASN A 92 -6.63 11.22 -9.67
CA ASN A 92 -7.38 12.36 -9.14
C ASN A 92 -6.69 12.96 -7.89
N PRO A 93 -7.15 14.11 -7.35
CA PRO A 93 -6.50 14.76 -6.21
C PRO A 93 -6.44 13.93 -4.92
N ASN A 94 -7.33 12.95 -4.78
CA ASN A 94 -7.32 12.04 -3.63
C ASN A 94 -6.29 10.92 -3.80
N ASP A 95 -5.60 10.83 -4.95
CA ASP A 95 -4.61 9.81 -5.27
C ASP A 95 -3.19 10.13 -4.78
N VAL A 96 -2.39 9.07 -4.59
CA VAL A 96 -0.96 9.17 -4.34
C VAL A 96 -0.20 8.56 -5.52
N VAL A 97 0.67 9.35 -6.13
CA VAL A 97 1.56 8.90 -7.21
C VAL A 97 2.97 8.74 -6.67
N CYS A 98 3.51 7.53 -6.79
CA CYS A 98 4.87 7.19 -6.37
C CYS A 98 5.75 6.98 -7.61
N GLY A 99 6.60 7.97 -7.91
CA GLY A 99 7.60 7.88 -8.97
C GLY A 99 8.81 7.07 -8.52
N ILE A 100 9.18 6.04 -9.27
CA ILE A 100 10.30 5.15 -8.93
C ILE A 100 11.34 5.19 -10.04
N ALA A 101 12.51 5.75 -9.72
CA ALA A 101 13.64 5.76 -10.63
C ALA A 101 14.97 5.78 -9.87
N ALA A 102 15.90 4.89 -10.22
CA ALA A 102 17.24 4.91 -9.63
C ALA A 102 17.96 6.23 -9.97
N SER A 103 17.75 6.73 -11.19
CA SER A 103 18.13 8.09 -11.61
C SER A 103 17.05 9.10 -11.23
N ARG A 104 17.44 10.32 -10.87
CA ARG A 104 16.51 11.44 -10.67
C ARG A 104 16.00 12.07 -11.97
N ARG A 105 16.53 11.66 -13.13
CA ARG A 105 16.32 12.35 -14.41
C ARG A 105 15.45 11.60 -15.40
N THR A 106 14.94 10.42 -15.06
CA THR A 106 14.24 9.60 -16.07
C THR A 106 12.97 10.31 -16.54
N PRO A 107 12.91 10.75 -17.82
CA PRO A 107 11.86 11.67 -18.28
C PRO A 107 10.46 11.15 -18.02
N TYR A 108 10.19 9.87 -18.29
CA TYR A 108 8.88 9.26 -18.02
C TYR A 108 8.40 9.44 -16.58
N VAL A 109 9.26 9.16 -15.59
CA VAL A 109 8.87 9.26 -14.16
C VAL A 109 8.75 10.72 -13.73
N VAL A 110 9.60 11.59 -14.26
CA VAL A 110 9.52 13.04 -14.03
C VAL A 110 8.19 13.60 -14.56
N GLY A 111 7.83 13.26 -15.80
CA GLY A 111 6.57 13.67 -16.43
C GLY A 111 5.34 13.17 -15.67
N ALA A 112 5.36 11.91 -15.24
CA ALA A 112 4.28 11.34 -14.42
C ALA A 112 4.09 12.10 -13.09
N VAL A 113 5.19 12.38 -12.37
CA VAL A 113 5.13 13.07 -11.08
C VAL A 113 4.70 14.54 -11.24
N LYS A 114 5.19 15.23 -12.29
CA LYS A 114 4.74 16.59 -12.63
C LYS A 114 3.24 16.61 -12.91
N GLN A 115 2.74 15.69 -13.75
CA GLN A 115 1.32 15.61 -14.09
C GLN A 115 0.45 15.33 -12.87
N ALA A 116 0.86 14.38 -12.01
CA ALA A 116 0.16 14.06 -10.78
C ALA A 116 0.03 15.29 -9.88
N ARG A 117 1.10 16.09 -9.77
CA ARG A 117 1.10 17.32 -9.00
C ARG A 117 0.16 18.37 -9.61
N MET A 118 0.15 18.54 -10.93
CA MET A 118 -0.78 19.46 -11.61
C MET A 118 -2.24 19.09 -11.38
N ILE A 119 -2.55 17.80 -11.30
CA ILE A 119 -3.88 17.29 -10.93
C ILE A 119 -4.23 17.58 -9.46
N GLY A 120 -3.23 17.83 -8.61
CA GLY A 120 -3.40 18.02 -7.17
C GLY A 120 -3.23 16.75 -6.34
N ALA A 121 -2.82 15.64 -6.96
CA ALA A 121 -2.51 14.39 -6.28
C ALA A 121 -1.25 14.54 -5.43
N LYS A 122 -1.15 13.76 -4.34
CA LYS A 122 0.07 13.73 -3.53
C LYS A 122 1.16 12.93 -4.25
N THR A 123 2.39 13.38 -4.13
CA THR A 123 3.53 12.82 -4.87
C THR A 123 4.63 12.32 -3.95
N ILE A 124 5.08 11.10 -4.21
CA ILE A 124 6.26 10.47 -3.58
C ILE A 124 7.27 10.20 -4.69
N PHE A 125 8.56 10.41 -4.42
CA PHE A 125 9.64 10.00 -5.33
C PHE A 125 10.64 9.11 -4.62
N VAL A 126 10.91 7.93 -5.17
CA VAL A 126 11.93 6.99 -4.68
C VAL A 126 13.11 6.99 -5.64
N THR A 127 14.27 7.45 -5.16
CA THR A 127 15.53 7.45 -5.90
C THR A 127 16.68 6.93 -5.06
N THR A 128 17.74 6.46 -5.69
CA THR A 128 18.95 5.98 -5.00
C THR A 128 20.13 6.94 -5.16
N ASN A 129 19.86 8.17 -5.57
CA ASN A 129 20.82 9.28 -5.53
C ASN A 129 20.78 9.99 -4.17
N PRO A 130 21.90 10.61 -3.75
CA PRO A 130 21.96 11.40 -2.53
C PRO A 130 20.89 12.51 -2.51
N ARG A 131 20.32 12.76 -1.32
CA ARG A 131 19.29 13.78 -1.12
C ARG A 131 19.73 15.17 -1.58
N SER A 132 21.02 15.50 -1.42
CA SER A 132 21.62 16.78 -1.85
C SER A 132 21.49 17.04 -3.35
N GLN A 133 21.31 16.00 -4.17
CA GLN A 133 21.20 16.13 -5.63
C GLN A 133 19.75 16.10 -6.11
N PHE A 134 18.78 15.87 -5.23
CA PHE A 134 17.38 15.76 -5.61
C PHE A 134 16.75 17.15 -5.77
N ASN A 135 16.22 17.44 -6.97
CA ASN A 135 15.75 18.77 -7.36
C ASN A 135 14.33 18.77 -7.96
N LEU A 136 13.56 17.71 -7.76
CA LEU A 136 12.17 17.66 -8.20
C LEU A 136 11.24 18.15 -7.07
N ASP A 137 10.19 18.87 -7.44
CA ASP A 137 9.20 19.36 -6.48
C ASP A 137 8.13 18.29 -6.20
N VAL A 138 8.31 17.56 -5.09
CA VAL A 138 7.43 16.46 -4.65
C VAL A 138 7.09 16.60 -3.17
N ASN A 139 5.97 16.03 -2.74
CA ASN A 139 5.58 16.10 -1.32
C ASN A 139 6.53 15.31 -0.42
N VAL A 140 6.96 14.13 -0.86
CA VAL A 140 7.90 13.29 -0.10
C VAL A 140 8.96 12.72 -1.05
N ALA A 141 10.23 12.90 -0.69
CA ALA A 141 11.35 12.32 -1.42
C ALA A 141 12.07 11.30 -0.54
N ILE A 142 12.14 10.07 -1.02
CA ILE A 142 12.81 8.95 -0.37
C ILE A 142 14.09 8.67 -1.15
N CYS A 143 15.22 9.02 -0.55
CA CYS A 143 16.54 9.02 -1.20
C CYS A 143 17.54 8.12 -0.46
N PRO A 144 17.35 6.79 -0.39
CA PRO A 144 18.35 5.88 0.16
C PRO A 144 19.63 5.93 -0.68
N ASP A 145 20.71 6.47 -0.12
CA ASP A 145 22.02 6.46 -0.75
C ASP A 145 22.66 5.06 -0.62
N VAL A 146 22.78 4.36 -1.74
CA VAL A 146 23.34 3.00 -1.81
C VAL A 146 24.79 2.99 -2.28
N GLY A 147 25.35 4.16 -2.63
CA GLY A 147 26.68 4.28 -3.23
C GLY A 147 26.81 3.64 -4.63
N PRO A 148 28.03 3.58 -5.18
CA PRO A 148 28.30 3.08 -6.54
C PRO A 148 27.99 1.58 -6.65
N GLU A 149 27.36 1.17 -7.75
CA GLU A 149 27.05 -0.24 -8.00
C GLU A 149 28.31 -1.07 -8.26
N VAL A 150 28.28 -2.36 -7.90
CA VAL A 150 29.40 -3.30 -8.12
C VAL A 150 29.75 -3.40 -9.61
N ILE A 151 28.72 -3.45 -10.47
CA ILE A 151 28.86 -3.27 -11.91
C ILE A 151 28.43 -1.86 -12.23
N MET A 152 29.35 -1.05 -12.76
CA MET A 152 29.09 0.34 -13.11
C MET A 152 27.83 0.48 -13.99
N GLY A 153 26.88 1.31 -13.55
CA GLY A 153 25.60 1.54 -14.24
C GLY A 153 24.54 0.45 -14.05
N SER A 154 24.87 -0.68 -13.41
CA SER A 154 23.93 -1.78 -13.14
C SER A 154 23.08 -1.48 -11.89
N THR A 155 22.26 -0.43 -11.98
CA THR A 155 21.34 0.01 -10.90
C THR A 155 20.19 -0.96 -10.62
N ARG A 156 20.27 -2.20 -11.10
CA ARG A 156 19.36 -3.31 -10.78
C ARG A 156 19.81 -4.07 -9.52
N MET A 157 21.02 -3.80 -9.03
CA MET A 157 21.60 -4.47 -7.89
C MET A 157 21.19 -3.77 -6.59
N LYS A 158 22.04 -2.91 -6.02
CA LYS A 158 21.75 -2.26 -4.74
C LYS A 158 20.56 -1.32 -4.84
N SER A 159 20.50 -0.53 -5.91
CA SER A 159 19.40 0.42 -6.13
C SER A 159 18.03 -0.29 -6.25
N GLY A 160 17.98 -1.40 -7.00
CA GLY A 160 16.76 -2.22 -7.12
C GLY A 160 16.34 -2.81 -5.78
N THR A 161 17.30 -3.30 -5.00
CA THR A 161 17.07 -3.87 -3.65
C THR A 161 16.59 -2.79 -2.66
N ALA A 162 17.15 -1.59 -2.69
CA ALA A 162 16.71 -0.49 -1.84
C ALA A 162 15.28 -0.04 -2.19
N GLN A 163 14.98 0.12 -3.48
CA GLN A 163 13.60 0.33 -3.95
C GLN A 163 12.70 -0.83 -3.51
N LYS A 164 13.24 -2.06 -3.45
CA LYS A 164 12.61 -3.23 -2.81
C LYS A 164 12.18 -3.00 -1.38
N MET A 165 13.11 -2.68 -0.53
CA MET A 165 12.77 -2.51 0.88
C MET A 165 11.80 -1.34 1.08
N VAL A 166 12.00 -0.22 0.39
CA VAL A 166 11.16 0.98 0.51
C VAL A 166 9.70 0.72 0.14
N LEU A 167 9.42 0.16 -1.05
CA LEU A 167 8.01 -0.05 -1.43
C LEU A 167 7.33 -1.09 -0.54
N ASN A 168 8.07 -2.11 -0.05
CA ASN A 168 7.52 -3.08 0.90
C ASN A 168 7.15 -2.41 2.23
N MET A 169 7.97 -1.49 2.71
CA MET A 169 7.69 -0.73 3.94
C MET A 169 6.44 0.15 3.75
N ILE A 170 6.34 0.86 2.64
CA ILE A 170 5.18 1.73 2.35
C ILE A 170 3.90 0.90 2.30
N THR A 171 3.86 -0.14 1.47
CA THR A 171 2.63 -0.94 1.31
C THR A 171 2.26 -1.67 2.59
N THR A 172 3.23 -2.26 3.30
CA THR A 172 2.96 -2.96 4.56
C THR A 172 2.46 -1.99 5.63
N ALA A 173 3.09 -0.81 5.78
CA ALA A 173 2.67 0.18 6.76
C ALA A 173 1.24 0.69 6.48
N VAL A 174 0.91 0.94 5.20
CA VAL A 174 -0.46 1.32 4.78
C VAL A 174 -1.46 0.22 5.15
N MET A 175 -1.13 -1.05 4.88
CA MET A 175 -2.03 -2.17 5.17
C MET A 175 -2.22 -2.41 6.67
N VAL A 176 -1.18 -2.22 7.48
CA VAL A 176 -1.29 -2.21 8.95
C VAL A 176 -2.23 -1.10 9.41
N ARG A 177 -2.07 0.11 8.86
CA ARG A 177 -2.94 1.26 9.18
C ARG A 177 -4.35 1.14 8.62
N LEU A 178 -4.60 0.22 7.68
CA LEU A 178 -5.93 -0.17 7.21
C LEU A 178 -6.57 -1.30 8.02
N GLY A 179 -5.92 -1.74 9.11
CA GLY A 179 -6.42 -2.83 9.95
C GLY A 179 -6.39 -4.20 9.26
N LYS A 180 -5.61 -4.37 8.19
CA LYS A 180 -5.42 -5.67 7.50
C LYS A 180 -4.54 -6.65 8.30
N VAL A 181 -3.90 -6.15 9.35
CA VAL A 181 -3.00 -6.90 10.24
C VAL A 181 -3.53 -6.78 11.67
N TYR A 182 -3.44 -7.88 12.43
CA TYR A 182 -3.69 -7.93 13.86
C TYR A 182 -2.42 -8.44 14.54
N GLU A 183 -1.86 -7.66 15.47
CA GLU A 183 -0.52 -7.88 16.01
C GLU A 183 0.52 -7.97 14.89
N ASN A 184 1.15 -9.13 14.69
CA ASN A 184 2.06 -9.42 13.58
C ASN A 184 1.45 -10.40 12.55
N MET A 185 0.16 -10.72 12.69
CA MET A 185 -0.54 -11.69 11.85
C MET A 185 -1.40 -11.00 10.80
N MET A 186 -1.27 -11.50 9.58
CA MET A 186 -2.12 -11.17 8.45
C MET A 186 -3.47 -11.83 8.66
N VAL A 187 -4.50 -11.04 8.95
CA VAL A 187 -5.84 -11.56 9.30
C VAL A 187 -6.87 -11.36 8.19
N ASP A 188 -6.49 -10.68 7.11
CA ASP A 188 -7.34 -10.40 5.95
C ASP A 188 -6.87 -11.19 4.71
N LEU A 189 -6.65 -12.49 4.89
CA LEU A 189 -6.26 -13.37 3.79
C LEU A 189 -7.47 -13.97 3.10
N GLN A 190 -7.37 -14.14 1.78
CA GLN A 190 -8.39 -14.80 0.95
C GLN A 190 -8.09 -16.30 0.84
N MET A 191 -9.00 -17.16 1.30
CA MET A 191 -8.85 -18.63 1.26
C MET A 191 -9.03 -19.19 -0.17
N THR A 192 -8.09 -18.87 -1.07
CA THR A 192 -8.14 -19.28 -2.49
C THR A 192 -7.46 -20.62 -2.76
N ASN A 193 -6.74 -21.18 -1.80
CA ASN A 193 -6.08 -22.47 -1.92
C ASN A 193 -5.96 -23.18 -0.56
N LYS A 194 -5.74 -24.50 -0.59
CA LYS A 194 -5.61 -25.33 0.62
C LYS A 194 -4.52 -24.84 1.59
N LYS A 195 -3.44 -24.25 1.08
CA LYS A 195 -2.36 -23.71 1.93
C LYS A 195 -2.82 -22.49 2.74
N LEU A 196 -3.64 -21.62 2.14
CA LEU A 196 -4.19 -20.44 2.79
C LEU A 196 -5.32 -20.81 3.75
N GLU A 197 -6.06 -21.88 3.48
CA GLU A 197 -7.01 -22.46 4.43
C GLU A 197 -6.30 -22.95 5.69
N GLU A 198 -5.27 -23.79 5.55
CA GLU A 198 -4.47 -24.27 6.70
C GLU A 198 -3.82 -23.12 7.48
N ARG A 199 -3.34 -22.11 6.75
CA ARG A 199 -2.80 -20.90 7.38
C ARG A 199 -3.87 -20.16 8.18
N SER A 200 -5.11 -20.07 7.66
CA SER A 200 -6.24 -19.43 8.35
C SER A 200 -6.56 -20.14 9.66
N LYS A 201 -6.67 -21.47 9.64
CA LYS A 201 -6.91 -22.31 10.83
C LYS A 201 -5.83 -22.05 11.88
N ARG A 202 -4.54 -22.09 11.49
CA ARG A 202 -3.41 -21.80 12.39
C ARG A 202 -3.44 -20.39 12.97
N ILE A 203 -3.80 -19.38 12.17
CA ILE A 203 -3.91 -18.00 12.65
C ILE A 203 -5.01 -17.89 13.70
N VAL A 204 -6.19 -18.46 13.46
CA VAL A 204 -7.29 -18.46 14.42
C VAL A 204 -6.88 -19.18 15.71
N MET A 205 -6.28 -20.36 15.62
CA MET A 205 -5.78 -21.10 16.79
C MET A 205 -4.76 -20.29 17.59
N THR A 206 -3.80 -19.64 16.91
CA THR A 206 -2.76 -18.84 17.55
C THR A 206 -3.35 -17.62 18.25
N ILE A 207 -4.29 -16.93 17.61
CA ILE A 207 -4.91 -15.72 18.18
C ILE A 207 -5.86 -16.05 19.32
N THR A 208 -6.57 -17.17 19.27
CA THR A 208 -7.68 -17.45 20.20
C THR A 208 -7.37 -18.52 21.24
N GLY A 209 -6.34 -19.34 21.02
CA GLY A 209 -5.97 -20.47 21.88
C GLY A 209 -6.86 -21.72 21.71
N ILE A 210 -7.78 -21.74 20.74
CA ILE A 210 -8.69 -22.87 20.53
C ILE A 210 -8.04 -24.02 19.77
N GLY A 211 -8.61 -25.22 19.90
CA GLY A 211 -8.20 -26.41 19.15
C GLY A 211 -8.55 -26.35 17.66
N TYR A 212 -7.91 -27.19 16.86
CA TYR A 212 -8.03 -27.22 15.40
C TYR A 212 -9.48 -27.42 14.92
N GLU A 213 -10.20 -28.41 15.45
CA GLU A 213 -11.59 -28.69 15.06
C GLU A 213 -12.53 -27.51 15.33
N ARG A 214 -12.30 -26.78 16.44
CA ARG A 214 -13.10 -25.59 16.75
C ARG A 214 -12.74 -24.43 15.83
N ALA A 215 -11.46 -24.27 15.48
CA ALA A 215 -11.03 -23.25 14.53
C ALA A 215 -11.61 -23.48 13.13
N GLU A 216 -11.70 -24.73 12.68
CA GLU A 216 -12.33 -25.12 11.43
C GLU A 216 -13.81 -24.75 11.41
N LYS A 217 -14.59 -25.20 12.40
CA LYS A 217 -16.03 -24.88 12.51
C LYS A 217 -16.30 -23.38 12.53
N VAL A 218 -15.53 -22.62 13.31
CA VAL A 218 -15.71 -21.16 13.43
C VAL A 218 -15.33 -20.45 12.14
N LEU A 219 -14.32 -20.93 11.42
CA LEU A 219 -13.98 -20.39 10.09
C LEU A 219 -15.08 -20.66 9.06
N GLU A 220 -15.71 -21.83 9.11
CA GLU A 220 -16.87 -22.16 8.27
C GLU A 220 -18.06 -21.24 8.59
N GLU A 221 -18.40 -21.09 9.87
CA GLU A 221 -19.46 -20.16 10.34
C GLU A 221 -19.17 -18.71 9.93
N ALA A 222 -17.89 -18.32 9.91
CA ALA A 222 -17.44 -17.00 9.47
C ALA A 222 -17.42 -16.83 7.94
N GLY A 223 -17.70 -17.87 7.16
CA GLY A 223 -17.63 -17.87 5.70
C GLY A 223 -16.20 -17.73 5.17
N GLY A 224 -15.21 -18.29 5.88
CA GLY A 224 -13.79 -18.22 5.53
C GLY A 224 -13.12 -16.90 5.89
N HIS A 225 -13.80 -16.00 6.61
CA HIS A 225 -13.24 -14.69 6.98
C HIS A 225 -12.56 -14.73 8.35
N VAL A 226 -11.22 -14.76 8.36
CA VAL A 226 -10.40 -14.90 9.58
C VAL A 226 -10.68 -13.82 10.62
N LYS A 227 -10.83 -12.54 10.21
CA LYS A 227 -11.17 -11.46 11.17
C LYS A 227 -12.49 -11.72 11.89
N THR A 228 -13.49 -12.23 11.16
CA THR A 228 -14.81 -12.50 11.72
C THR A 228 -14.72 -13.65 12.71
N ALA A 229 -14.04 -14.73 12.34
CA ALA A 229 -13.78 -15.88 13.22
C ALA A 229 -13.08 -15.47 14.54
N VAL A 230 -12.05 -14.61 14.45
CA VAL A 230 -11.35 -14.08 15.62
C VAL A 230 -12.28 -13.26 16.52
N VAL A 231 -13.10 -12.37 15.95
CA VAL A 231 -14.04 -11.54 16.73
C VAL A 231 -15.13 -12.39 17.36
N MET A 232 -15.68 -13.38 16.65
CA MET A 232 -16.69 -14.30 17.20
C MET A 232 -16.20 -14.96 18.49
N ILE A 233 -14.96 -15.45 18.48
CA ILE A 233 -14.39 -16.17 19.64
C ILE A 233 -13.98 -15.21 20.75
N ARG A 234 -13.27 -14.13 20.42
CA ARG A 234 -12.75 -13.20 21.44
C ARG A 234 -13.84 -12.33 22.08
N ALA A 235 -14.90 -12.00 21.34
CA ALA A 235 -16.02 -11.22 21.85
C ALA A 235 -17.24 -12.08 22.24
N ASN A 236 -17.16 -13.40 22.06
CA ASN A 236 -18.24 -14.37 22.30
C ASN A 236 -19.57 -13.96 21.63
N VAL A 237 -19.53 -13.72 20.33
CA VAL A 237 -20.68 -13.29 19.51
C VAL A 237 -20.83 -14.16 18.26
N ASP A 238 -22.00 -14.12 17.65
CA ASP A 238 -22.26 -14.81 16.38
C ASP A 238 -21.62 -14.10 15.17
N ALA A 239 -21.61 -14.77 14.01
CA ALA A 239 -21.00 -14.23 12.80
C ALA A 239 -21.64 -12.91 12.31
N PRO A 240 -22.98 -12.73 12.33
CA PRO A 240 -23.62 -11.46 12.00
C PRO A 240 -23.16 -10.30 12.90
N GLU A 241 -23.15 -10.48 14.22
CA GLU A 241 -22.73 -9.45 15.16
C GLU A 241 -21.23 -9.15 15.03
N ALA A 242 -20.39 -10.18 14.85
CA ALA A 242 -18.96 -9.99 14.58
C ALA A 242 -18.71 -9.15 13.32
N LYS A 243 -19.43 -9.42 12.22
CA LYS A 243 -19.37 -8.63 10.98
C LYS A 243 -19.80 -7.19 11.23
N ARG A 244 -20.87 -6.98 11.99
CA ARG A 244 -21.36 -5.63 12.35
C ARG A 244 -20.34 -4.85 13.16
N ARG A 245 -19.70 -5.48 14.14
CA ARG A 245 -18.62 -4.87 14.95
C ARG A 245 -17.41 -4.52 14.11
N LEU A 246 -16.98 -5.41 13.21
CA LEU A 246 -15.90 -5.14 12.27
C LEU A 246 -16.21 -3.97 11.35
N HIS A 247 -17.44 -3.87 10.85
CA HIS A 247 -17.85 -2.75 10.02
C HIS A 247 -17.84 -1.42 10.80
N LYS A 248 -18.33 -1.40 12.05
CA LYS A 248 -18.23 -0.23 12.94
C LYS A 248 -16.80 0.17 13.27
N ALA A 249 -15.90 -0.81 13.34
CA ALA A 249 -14.49 -0.62 13.68
C ALA A 249 -13.60 -0.32 12.47
N ASP A 250 -14.15 -0.02 11.28
CA ASP A 250 -13.40 0.16 10.03
C ASP A 250 -12.47 -1.01 9.70
N GLY A 251 -12.85 -2.25 10.08
CA GLY A 251 -12.08 -3.46 9.83
C GLY A 251 -10.95 -3.75 10.82
N PHE A 252 -10.79 -2.93 11.88
CA PHE A 252 -9.81 -3.17 12.95
C PHE A 252 -10.32 -4.21 13.96
N VAL A 253 -9.67 -5.38 13.98
CA VAL A 253 -10.03 -6.50 14.86
C VAL A 253 -9.98 -6.11 16.35
N ARG A 254 -8.94 -5.39 16.79
CA ARG A 254 -8.79 -4.99 18.20
C ARG A 254 -9.98 -4.16 18.71
N ARG A 255 -10.35 -3.14 17.94
CA ARG A 255 -11.52 -2.29 18.23
C ARG A 255 -12.84 -3.06 18.17
N ALA A 256 -12.95 -4.03 17.24
CA ALA A 256 -14.14 -4.86 17.10
C ALA A 256 -14.32 -5.84 18.27
N ILE A 257 -13.23 -6.34 18.86
CA ILE A 257 -13.25 -7.19 20.06
C ILE A 257 -13.68 -6.36 21.28
N GLU A 258 -13.06 -5.19 21.47
CA GLU A 258 -13.32 -4.31 22.63
C GLU A 258 -14.73 -3.72 22.64
N GLY A 259 -15.39 -3.58 21.47
CA GLY A 259 -16.82 -3.29 21.32
C GLY A 259 -17.38 -2.17 22.21
N ASP A 260 -17.45 -0.92 21.74
CA ASP A 260 -18.08 0.24 22.41
C ASP A 260 -17.67 0.51 23.91
N LEU A 261 -16.75 -0.26 24.50
CA LEU A 261 -16.24 -0.07 25.88
C LEU A 261 -15.18 1.04 25.99
N ALA A 262 -14.78 1.68 24.89
CA ALA A 262 -13.81 2.78 24.85
C ALA A 262 -14.46 4.17 24.69
N LYS A 263 -15.65 4.37 25.27
CA LYS A 263 -16.21 5.71 25.52
C LYS A 263 -16.08 6.06 27.00
N HIS A 264 -14.87 6.07 27.57
CA HIS A 264 -14.52 6.85 28.75
C HIS A 264 -13.03 7.17 28.72
#